data_AF-T0YXZ4-F1
#
_entry.id   AF-T0YXZ4-F1
#
_cell.length_a   1.000
_cell.length_b   1.000
_cell.length_c   1.000
_cell.angle_alpha   90.00
_cell.angle_beta   90.00
_cell.angle_gamma   90.00
#
_symmetry.space_group_name_H-M   'P 1'
#
loop_
_entity.id
_entity.type
_entity.pdbx_description
1 polymer ?
#
loop_
_entity_poly.entity_id
_entity_poly.type
_entity_poly.pdbx_seq_one_letter_code
_entity_poly.pdbx_strand_id
1 'polypeptide(L)'
;AAIALFSGEKTGEQAREIWLVEKAPVVIQKLEAAMHKLDAFMKSQDLDCTPSAVANLKGDAAKTVFIERFKEVQRLKTQLDQYTDLTGDNKAAIEQVLPEENLRGFKGQYLETAKKLRAKPDKPSDQPGADNPAGQLDFEFVLFASAVIDYDYIMKLMTSFSAKEPGKSKMTREQLIGLISADAKFINERDDIAEYIGTLKAGEGLSETAIRDGYTRFKADKNAKELAAIAATHGL
;
A
#
# COMPACT_ATOMS: atom_id res chain seq x y z
N ALA A 1 7.06 -26.41 29.27
CA ALA A 1 8.15 -26.81 30.17
C ALA A 1 9.49 -26.16 29.79
N ALA A 2 9.86 -26.09 28.50
CA ALA A 2 11.14 -25.52 28.07
C ALA A 2 11.29 -23.99 28.29
N ILE A 3 10.27 -23.18 27.99
CA ILE A 3 10.35 -21.70 28.07
C ILE A 3 10.71 -21.19 29.47
N ALA A 4 10.17 -21.81 30.52
CA ALA A 4 10.47 -21.43 31.90
C ALA A 4 11.93 -21.71 32.30
N LEU A 5 12.58 -22.72 31.71
CA LEU A 5 13.96 -23.11 32.02
C LEU A 5 15.02 -22.21 31.38
N PHE A 6 14.67 -21.47 30.31
CA PHE A 6 15.62 -20.63 29.56
C PHE A 6 15.36 -19.13 29.66
N SER A 7 14.29 -18.70 30.35
CA SER A 7 13.86 -17.29 30.39
C SER A 7 14.52 -16.42 31.47
N GLY A 8 15.22 -17.01 32.45
CA GLY A 8 15.83 -16.24 33.56
C GLY A 8 14.84 -15.60 34.55
N GLU A 9 13.53 -15.78 34.35
CA GLU A 9 12.48 -15.09 35.13
C GLU A 9 11.81 -15.97 36.18
N LYS A 10 11.29 -15.33 37.23
CA LYS A 10 10.83 -15.99 38.47
C LYS A 10 9.57 -16.86 38.32
N THR A 11 8.81 -16.72 37.23
CA THR A 11 7.60 -17.51 37.01
C THR A 11 7.43 -17.95 35.55
N GLY A 12 6.88 -19.15 35.35
CA GLY A 12 6.64 -19.72 34.03
C GLY A 12 5.54 -19.04 33.21
N GLU A 13 4.74 -18.15 33.82
CA GLU A 13 3.74 -17.32 33.14
C GLU A 13 4.37 -16.06 32.53
N GLN A 14 5.20 -15.32 33.27
CA GLN A 14 5.93 -14.15 32.73
C GLN A 14 6.88 -14.55 31.59
N ALA A 15 7.55 -15.69 31.74
CA ALA A 15 8.36 -16.28 30.68
C ALA A 15 7.54 -16.60 29.41
N ARG A 16 6.27 -16.99 29.56
CA ARG A 16 5.41 -17.32 28.41
C ARG A 16 4.86 -16.07 27.74
N GLU A 17 4.51 -15.03 28.48
CA GLU A 17 4.03 -13.76 27.90
C GLU A 17 5.11 -13.02 27.09
N ILE A 18 6.39 -13.13 27.50
CA ILE A 18 7.51 -12.51 26.80
C ILE A 18 7.91 -13.30 25.54
N TRP A 19 7.76 -14.63 25.56
CA TRP A 19 8.24 -15.52 24.49
C TRP A 19 7.15 -16.03 23.55
N LEU A 20 5.87 -16.02 23.94
CA LEU A 20 4.78 -16.41 23.05
C LEU A 20 4.21 -15.20 22.31
N VAL A 21 4.15 -15.34 21.00
CA VAL A 21 3.33 -14.49 20.14
C VAL A 21 1.86 -14.65 20.55
N GLU A 22 1.10 -13.56 20.52
CA GLU A 22 -0.35 -13.59 20.75
C GLU A 22 -1.03 -14.62 19.83
N LYS A 23 -2.15 -15.21 20.24
CA LYS A 23 -2.84 -16.17 19.38
C LYS A 23 -3.53 -15.46 18.21
N ALA A 24 -3.56 -16.10 17.04
CA ALA A 24 -4.20 -15.54 15.85
C ALA A 24 -5.63 -15.00 16.08
N PRO A 25 -6.55 -15.68 16.81
CA PRO A 25 -7.88 -15.13 17.08
C PRO A 25 -7.88 -13.79 17.84
N VAL A 26 -6.89 -13.56 18.71
CA VAL A 26 -6.76 -12.28 19.45
C VAL A 26 -6.33 -11.17 18.49
N VAL A 27 -5.39 -11.46 17.58
CA VAL A 27 -4.94 -10.48 16.59
C VAL A 27 -6.04 -10.19 15.56
N ILE A 28 -6.87 -11.17 15.21
CA ILE A 28 -8.06 -10.96 14.36
C ILE A 28 -9.04 -9.99 15.03
N GLN A 29 -9.32 -10.15 16.34
CA GLN A 29 -10.16 -9.21 17.08
C GLN A 29 -9.56 -7.79 17.11
N LYS A 30 -8.24 -7.68 17.21
CA LYS A 30 -7.56 -6.37 17.10
C LYS A 30 -7.70 -5.78 15.70
N LEU A 31 -7.61 -6.60 14.65
CA LEU A 31 -7.82 -6.18 13.25
C LEU A 31 -9.25 -5.65 13.06
N GLU A 32 -10.25 -6.37 13.57
CA GLU A 32 -11.66 -5.94 13.59
C GLU A 32 -11.82 -4.58 14.27
N ALA A 33 -11.25 -4.43 15.46
CA ALA A 33 -11.32 -3.17 16.20
C ALA A 33 -10.60 -2.01 15.47
N ALA A 34 -9.47 -2.28 14.83
CA ALA A 34 -8.74 -1.29 14.04
C ALA A 34 -9.54 -0.86 12.79
N MET A 35 -10.17 -1.81 12.09
CA MET A 35 -11.07 -1.52 10.97
C MET A 35 -12.30 -0.74 11.40
N HIS A 36 -12.90 -1.06 12.56
CA HIS A 36 -13.99 -0.27 13.12
C HIS A 36 -13.58 1.18 13.45
N LYS A 37 -12.36 1.40 13.96
CA LYS A 37 -11.84 2.75 14.20
C LYS A 37 -11.63 3.52 12.91
N LEU A 38 -11.13 2.86 11.85
CA LEU A 38 -11.00 3.45 10.53
C LEU A 38 -12.38 3.83 9.96
N ASP A 39 -13.36 2.92 10.04
CA ASP A 39 -14.73 3.15 9.59
C ASP A 39 -15.41 4.29 10.32
N ALA A 40 -15.32 4.32 11.66
CA ALA A 40 -15.86 5.40 12.47
C ALA A 40 -15.20 6.75 12.13
N PHE A 41 -13.90 6.76 11.86
CA PHE A 41 -13.20 7.96 11.40
C PHE A 41 -13.73 8.41 10.02
N MET A 42 -13.79 7.53 9.02
CA MET A 42 -14.30 7.88 7.69
C MET A 42 -15.73 8.44 7.77
N LYS A 43 -16.60 7.81 8.57
CA LYS A 43 -17.96 8.30 8.81
C LYS A 43 -18.01 9.67 9.49
N SER A 44 -17.08 9.96 10.41
CA SER A 44 -16.96 11.30 11.01
C SER A 44 -16.57 12.40 10.00
N GLN A 45 -16.08 12.00 8.82
CA GLN A 45 -15.76 12.88 7.70
C GLN A 45 -16.86 12.87 6.62
N ASP A 46 -18.04 12.29 6.91
CA ASP A 46 -19.14 12.08 5.97
C ASP A 46 -18.75 11.23 4.75
N LEU A 47 -17.87 10.23 4.95
CA LEU A 47 -17.38 9.34 3.91
C LEU A 47 -17.64 7.87 4.25
N ASP A 48 -17.94 7.08 3.22
CA ASP A 48 -17.95 5.62 3.34
C ASP A 48 -16.54 5.09 3.60
N CYS A 49 -16.42 4.01 4.37
CA CYS A 49 -15.14 3.35 4.62
C CYS A 49 -14.70 2.48 3.43
N THR A 50 -14.42 3.14 2.30
CA THR A 50 -13.93 2.52 1.07
C THR A 50 -12.60 3.16 0.65
N PRO A 51 -11.74 2.44 -0.06
CA PRO A 51 -10.50 3.02 -0.58
C PRO A 51 -10.74 4.28 -1.42
N SER A 52 -11.69 4.24 -2.36
CA SER A 52 -11.97 5.37 -3.25
C SER A 52 -12.40 6.64 -2.50
N ALA A 53 -13.07 6.50 -1.36
CA ALA A 53 -13.52 7.63 -0.55
C ALA A 53 -12.36 8.38 0.15
N VAL A 54 -11.22 7.71 0.41
CA VAL A 54 -10.04 8.33 1.07
C VAL A 54 -9.54 9.55 0.31
N ALA A 55 -9.61 9.52 -1.03
CA ALA A 55 -9.20 10.64 -1.88
C ALA A 55 -9.97 11.94 -1.59
N ASN A 56 -11.16 11.84 -0.97
CA ASN A 56 -12.02 12.96 -0.64
C ASN A 56 -11.76 13.56 0.76
N LEU A 57 -10.81 13.01 1.54
CA LEU A 57 -10.43 13.58 2.83
C LEU A 57 -9.90 15.00 2.68
N LYS A 58 -10.50 15.92 3.45
CA LYS A 58 -10.21 17.35 3.39
C LYS A 58 -9.21 17.76 4.47
N GLY A 59 -8.19 18.50 4.05
CA GLY A 59 -7.15 18.99 4.96
C GLY A 59 -6.13 17.92 5.35
N ASP A 60 -5.00 18.38 5.89
CA ASP A 60 -3.87 17.50 6.22
C ASP A 60 -4.09 16.76 7.55
N ALA A 61 -4.81 17.37 8.50
CA ALA A 61 -5.17 16.71 9.76
C ALA A 61 -5.96 15.41 9.51
N ALA A 62 -7.01 15.45 8.68
CA ALA A 62 -7.81 14.26 8.36
C ALA A 62 -6.97 13.19 7.63
N LYS A 63 -6.09 13.61 6.72
CA LYS A 63 -5.17 12.71 6.02
C LYS A 63 -4.16 12.06 6.96
N THR A 64 -3.60 12.80 7.91
CA THR A 64 -2.71 12.26 8.96
C THR A 64 -3.43 11.23 9.80
N VAL A 65 -4.66 11.49 10.25
CA VAL A 65 -5.45 10.51 11.00
C VAL A 65 -5.71 9.24 10.17
N PHE A 66 -6.02 9.37 8.88
CA PHE A 66 -6.14 8.20 8.00
C PHE A 66 -4.83 7.39 7.94
N ILE A 67 -3.68 8.04 7.75
CA ILE A 67 -2.36 7.40 7.74
C ILE A 67 -2.14 6.62 9.04
N GLU A 68 -2.35 7.24 10.20
CA GLU A 68 -2.17 6.56 11.49
C GLU A 68 -3.10 5.36 11.68
N ARG A 69 -4.38 5.51 11.33
CA ARG A 69 -5.39 4.44 11.49
C ARG A 69 -5.10 3.27 10.56
N PHE A 70 -4.82 3.53 9.29
CA PHE A 70 -4.58 2.46 8.32
C PHE A 70 -3.21 1.80 8.51
N LYS A 71 -2.21 2.53 9.00
CA LYS A 71 -0.92 1.95 9.40
C LYS A 71 -1.10 0.85 10.44
N GLU A 72 -1.96 1.07 11.44
CA GLU A 72 -2.26 0.05 12.46
C GLU A 72 -2.95 -1.19 11.87
N VAL A 73 -3.93 -0.98 10.99
CA VAL A 73 -4.58 -2.08 10.24
C VAL A 73 -3.54 -2.91 9.48
N GLN A 74 -2.63 -2.25 8.77
CA GLN A 74 -1.58 -2.92 8.02
C GLN A 74 -0.61 -3.69 8.92
N ARG A 75 -0.22 -3.15 10.08
CA ARG A 75 0.65 -3.87 11.03
C ARG A 75 0.02 -5.17 11.51
N LEU A 76 -1.25 -5.12 11.91
CA LEU A 76 -2.00 -6.30 12.35
C LEU A 76 -2.12 -7.33 11.22
N LYS A 77 -2.38 -6.88 9.98
CA LYS A 77 -2.39 -7.77 8.81
C LYS A 77 -1.02 -8.42 8.56
N THR A 78 0.06 -7.64 8.62
CA THR A 78 1.43 -8.16 8.47
C THR A 78 1.78 -9.15 9.58
N GLN A 79 1.35 -8.90 10.81
CA GLN A 79 1.51 -9.84 11.92
C GLN A 79 0.73 -11.15 11.63
N LEU A 80 -0.52 -11.06 11.19
CA LEU A 80 -1.33 -12.22 10.83
C LEU A 80 -0.71 -13.05 9.69
N ASP A 81 -0.07 -12.40 8.73
CA ASP A 81 0.62 -13.07 7.61
C ASP A 81 1.85 -13.90 8.05
N GLN A 82 2.37 -13.67 9.26
CA GLN A 82 3.48 -14.45 9.82
C GLN A 82 3.03 -15.75 10.50
N TYR A 83 1.74 -15.91 10.77
CA TYR A 83 1.22 -17.14 11.39
C TYR A 83 1.17 -18.27 10.36
N THR A 84 1.87 -19.35 10.67
CA THR A 84 1.90 -20.55 9.83
C THR A 84 0.73 -21.50 10.10
N ASP A 85 0.01 -21.29 11.19
CA ASP A 85 -1.04 -22.17 11.73
C ASP A 85 -2.47 -21.58 11.58
N LEU A 86 -2.67 -20.59 10.70
CA LEU A 86 -4.00 -20.04 10.44
C LEU A 86 -4.94 -21.11 9.87
N THR A 87 -6.02 -21.38 10.61
CA THR A 87 -7.11 -22.26 10.19
C THR A 87 -7.92 -21.64 9.04
N GLY A 88 -8.77 -22.45 8.39
CA GLY A 88 -9.72 -21.96 7.38
C GLY A 88 -10.63 -20.87 7.93
N ASP A 89 -11.16 -21.06 9.14
CA ASP A 89 -12.03 -20.10 9.82
C ASP A 89 -11.30 -18.78 10.12
N ASN A 90 -10.03 -18.85 10.55
CA ASN A 90 -9.22 -17.65 10.75
C ASN A 90 -9.07 -16.85 9.45
N LYS A 91 -8.76 -17.54 8.34
CA LYS A 91 -8.62 -16.89 7.03
C LYS A 91 -9.92 -16.27 6.54
N ALA A 92 -11.04 -16.97 6.73
CA ALA A 92 -12.36 -16.46 6.38
C ALA A 92 -12.73 -15.22 7.21
N ALA A 93 -12.44 -15.22 8.51
CA ALA A 93 -12.65 -14.05 9.37
C ALA A 93 -11.80 -12.85 8.92
N ILE A 94 -10.52 -13.07 8.62
CA ILE A 94 -9.64 -12.01 8.10
C ILE A 94 -10.19 -11.44 6.78
N GLU A 95 -10.58 -12.30 5.84
CA GLU A 95 -11.13 -11.88 4.54
C GLU A 95 -12.45 -11.11 4.70
N GLN A 96 -13.31 -11.50 5.65
CA GLN A 96 -14.55 -10.80 5.95
C GLN A 96 -14.30 -9.39 6.50
N VAL A 97 -13.29 -9.25 7.36
CA VAL A 97 -12.96 -7.98 8.04
C VAL A 97 -12.21 -7.04 7.10
N LEU A 98 -11.29 -7.57 6.31
CA LEU A 98 -10.45 -6.82 5.41
C LEU A 98 -10.25 -7.60 4.11
N PRO A 99 -11.22 -7.51 3.17
CA PRO A 99 -11.11 -8.17 1.88
C PRO A 99 -9.82 -7.76 1.15
N GLU A 100 -9.18 -8.69 0.45
CA GLU A 100 -7.86 -8.46 -0.17
C GLU A 100 -7.89 -7.30 -1.19
N GLU A 101 -9.02 -7.13 -1.90
CA GLU A 101 -9.22 -6.00 -2.81
C GLU A 101 -9.26 -4.66 -2.06
N ASN A 102 -9.98 -4.60 -0.93
CA ASN A 102 -10.05 -3.40 -0.09
C ASN A 102 -8.69 -3.09 0.52
N LEU A 103 -7.98 -4.11 1.03
CA LEU A 103 -6.62 -3.95 1.56
C LEU A 103 -5.72 -3.30 0.52
N ARG A 104 -5.68 -3.85 -0.70
CA ARG A 104 -4.88 -3.31 -1.81
C ARG A 104 -5.27 -1.87 -2.15
N GLY A 105 -6.56 -1.58 -2.23
CA GLY A 105 -7.05 -0.23 -2.49
C GLY A 105 -6.58 0.75 -1.41
N PHE A 106 -6.73 0.41 -0.13
CA PHE A 106 -6.32 1.27 0.96
C PHE A 106 -4.79 1.46 1.01
N LYS A 107 -4.00 0.42 0.70
CA LYS A 107 -2.54 0.56 0.54
C LYS A 107 -2.18 1.57 -0.54
N GLY A 108 -2.86 1.53 -1.69
CA GLY A 108 -2.68 2.53 -2.74
C GLY A 108 -2.97 3.95 -2.25
N GLN A 109 -4.10 4.12 -1.57
CA GLN A 109 -4.52 5.41 -1.02
C GLN A 109 -3.61 5.91 0.11
N TYR A 110 -3.06 5.00 0.92
CA TYR A 110 -2.05 5.32 1.91
C TYR A 110 -0.81 5.92 1.26
N LEU A 111 -0.24 5.24 0.26
CA LEU A 111 0.98 5.69 -0.41
C LEU A 111 0.73 6.99 -1.20
N GLU A 112 -0.44 7.14 -1.83
CA GLU A 112 -0.87 8.41 -2.45
C GLU A 112 -0.99 9.56 -1.44
N THR A 113 -1.67 9.31 -0.33
CA THR A 113 -1.89 10.33 0.71
C THR A 113 -0.57 10.73 1.35
N ALA A 114 0.31 9.76 1.64
CA ALA A 114 1.64 9.98 2.18
C ALA A 114 2.51 10.81 1.21
N LYS A 115 2.52 10.49 -0.09
CA LYS A 115 3.23 11.28 -1.11
C LYS A 115 2.76 12.73 -1.12
N LYS A 116 1.43 12.96 -1.08
CA LYS A 116 0.84 14.31 -1.05
C LYS A 116 1.17 15.09 0.23
N LEU A 117 1.22 14.42 1.38
CA LEU A 117 1.62 15.04 2.65
C LEU A 117 3.10 15.43 2.65
N ARG A 118 3.99 14.57 2.11
CA ARG A 118 5.44 14.84 2.00
C ARG A 118 5.79 15.92 0.98
N ALA A 119 5.01 16.07 -0.09
CA ALA A 119 5.27 17.04 -1.15
C ALA A 119 4.96 18.49 -0.76
N LYS A 120 4.29 18.70 0.39
CA LYS A 120 4.04 20.05 0.92
C LYS A 120 5.30 20.52 1.64
N PRO A 121 5.88 21.68 1.25
CA PRO A 121 6.94 22.29 2.03
C PRO A 121 6.45 22.49 3.47
N ASP A 122 7.36 22.37 4.44
CA ASP A 122 7.19 23.01 5.74
C ASP A 122 7.05 24.50 5.48
N LYS A 123 5.82 24.97 5.23
CA LYS A 123 5.56 26.40 5.25
C LYS A 123 5.93 26.84 6.66
N PRO A 124 6.87 27.78 6.83
CA PRO A 124 7.01 28.45 8.11
C PRO A 124 5.63 29.07 8.38
N SER A 125 4.92 28.53 9.36
CA SER A 125 3.74 29.19 9.85
C SER A 125 4.23 30.48 10.51
N ASP A 126 3.69 31.63 10.09
CA ASP A 126 3.89 32.92 10.79
C ASP A 126 3.29 32.93 12.21
N GLN A 127 2.83 31.76 12.69
CA GLN A 127 2.38 31.52 14.05
C GLN A 127 3.37 30.58 14.76
N PRO A 128 4.08 31.05 15.79
CA PRO A 128 4.86 30.18 16.67
C PRO A 128 3.93 29.14 17.28
N GLY A 129 4.10 27.86 16.92
CA GLY A 129 3.35 26.73 17.50
C GLY A 129 2.29 26.07 16.62
N ALA A 130 2.13 26.46 15.34
CA ALA A 130 1.35 25.65 14.40
C ALA A 130 2.24 24.52 13.86
N ASP A 131 2.36 23.44 14.63
CA ASP A 131 3.04 22.21 14.21
C ASP A 131 2.43 21.71 12.90
N ASN A 132 3.27 21.48 11.89
CA ASN A 132 2.87 20.78 10.68
C ASN A 132 2.67 19.29 11.06
N PRO A 133 1.43 18.77 11.12
CA PRO A 133 1.21 17.39 11.54
C PRO A 133 1.82 16.37 10.57
N ALA A 134 2.23 16.79 9.36
CA ALA A 134 2.95 15.95 8.40
C ALA A 134 4.46 15.86 8.67
N GLY A 135 5.06 16.85 9.34
CA GLY A 135 6.52 16.92 9.56
C GLY A 135 7.06 15.94 10.61
N GLN A 136 6.20 15.50 11.54
CA GLN A 136 6.52 14.51 12.58
C GLN A 136 5.98 13.10 12.28
N LEU A 137 5.28 12.92 11.15
CA LEU A 137 4.60 11.67 10.85
C LEU A 137 5.59 10.64 10.28
N ASP A 138 5.78 9.54 11.01
CA ASP A 138 6.48 8.37 10.45
C ASP A 138 5.55 7.59 9.51
N PHE A 139 5.84 7.66 8.22
CA PHE A 139 5.05 6.99 7.17
C PHE A 139 5.33 5.50 7.05
N GLU A 140 6.38 4.94 7.66
CA GLU A 140 6.69 3.49 7.65
C GLU A 140 6.49 2.80 6.28
N PHE A 141 6.98 3.40 5.19
CA PHE A 141 6.77 2.86 3.83
C PHE A 141 7.21 1.40 3.68
N VAL A 142 8.23 0.97 4.43
CA VAL A 142 8.72 -0.41 4.47
C VAL A 142 7.62 -1.41 4.84
N LEU A 143 6.64 -1.03 5.68
CA LEU A 143 5.49 -1.85 6.06
C LEU A 143 4.61 -2.23 4.85
N PHE A 144 4.71 -1.46 3.76
CA PHE A 144 3.94 -1.60 2.53
C PHE A 144 4.78 -2.14 1.36
N ALA A 145 6.03 -2.55 1.59
CA ALA A 145 6.87 -3.17 0.57
C ALA A 145 6.67 -4.69 0.57
N SER A 146 6.22 -5.28 -0.54
CA SER A 146 6.10 -6.73 -0.66
C SER A 146 7.46 -7.36 -0.88
N ALA A 147 7.73 -8.51 -0.25
CA ALA A 147 8.90 -9.32 -0.62
C ALA A 147 8.71 -10.04 -1.96
N VAL A 148 7.48 -10.18 -2.44
CA VAL A 148 7.13 -11.00 -3.61
C VAL A 148 7.00 -10.18 -4.89
N ILE A 149 6.48 -8.95 -4.80
CA ILE A 149 6.17 -8.12 -5.96
C ILE A 149 7.42 -7.33 -6.35
N ASP A 150 8.33 -7.90 -7.13
CA ASP A 150 9.49 -7.19 -7.69
C ASP A 150 9.25 -6.73 -9.13
N TYR A 151 10.26 -6.06 -9.71
CA TYR A 151 10.19 -5.55 -11.07
C TYR A 151 9.94 -6.66 -12.09
N ASP A 152 10.62 -7.81 -11.95
CA ASP A 152 10.47 -8.94 -12.87
C ASP A 152 9.08 -9.57 -12.78
N TYR A 153 8.50 -9.64 -11.59
CA TYR A 153 7.13 -10.08 -11.36
C TYR A 153 6.14 -9.16 -12.08
N ILE A 154 6.28 -7.84 -11.96
CA ILE A 154 5.44 -6.88 -12.68
C ILE A 154 5.56 -7.05 -14.20
N MET A 155 6.77 -7.22 -14.73
CA MET A 155 6.98 -7.45 -16.17
C MET A 155 6.31 -8.74 -16.65
N LYS A 156 6.36 -9.82 -15.86
CA LYS A 156 5.65 -11.08 -16.15
C LYS A 156 4.13 -10.90 -16.13
N LEU A 157 3.60 -10.09 -15.22
CA LEU A 157 2.17 -9.80 -15.16
C LEU A 157 1.71 -8.97 -16.37
N MET A 158 2.48 -7.96 -16.79
CA MET A 158 2.21 -7.19 -18.01
C MET A 158 2.25 -8.08 -19.27
N THR A 159 3.24 -8.96 -19.35
CA THR A 159 3.37 -9.96 -20.43
C THR A 159 2.13 -10.87 -20.46
N SER A 160 1.72 -11.37 -19.29
CA SER A 160 0.53 -12.23 -19.16
C SER A 160 -0.77 -11.51 -19.54
N PHE A 161 -0.86 -10.21 -19.24
CA PHE A 161 -1.98 -9.36 -19.64
C PHE A 161 -2.00 -9.14 -21.16
N SER A 162 -0.86 -8.84 -21.78
CA SER A 162 -0.72 -8.64 -23.22
C SER A 162 -0.93 -9.92 -24.02
N ALA A 163 -0.51 -11.08 -23.51
CA ALA A 163 -0.57 -12.35 -24.22
C ALA A 163 -1.98 -12.93 -24.39
N LYS A 164 -2.94 -12.53 -23.54
CA LYS A 164 -4.26 -13.15 -23.50
C LYS A 164 -5.29 -12.32 -24.23
N GLU A 165 -6.18 -12.98 -24.96
CA GLU A 165 -7.34 -12.33 -25.57
C GLU A 165 -8.12 -11.51 -24.54
N PRO A 166 -8.70 -10.36 -24.94
CA PRO A 166 -9.58 -9.56 -24.08
C PRO A 166 -10.62 -10.45 -23.39
N GLY A 167 -10.68 -10.39 -22.05
CA GLY A 167 -11.61 -11.18 -21.24
C GLY A 167 -11.09 -12.56 -20.78
N LYS A 168 -9.95 -13.06 -21.26
CA LYS A 168 -9.33 -14.32 -20.80
C LYS A 168 -8.19 -14.12 -19.79
N SER A 169 -7.80 -12.87 -19.54
CA SER A 169 -6.84 -12.56 -18.47
C SER A 169 -7.45 -12.83 -17.10
N LYS A 170 -6.68 -13.46 -16.21
CA LYS A 170 -7.07 -13.64 -14.79
C LYS A 170 -7.02 -12.32 -14.02
N MET A 171 -6.34 -11.31 -14.57
CA MET A 171 -6.17 -10.01 -13.95
C MET A 171 -6.51 -8.90 -14.94
N THR A 172 -7.36 -7.97 -14.52
CA THR A 172 -7.71 -6.78 -15.31
C THR A 172 -6.58 -5.75 -15.28
N ARG A 173 -6.67 -4.74 -16.16
CA ARG A 173 -5.73 -3.62 -16.18
C ARG A 173 -5.74 -2.89 -14.84
N GLU A 174 -6.92 -2.67 -14.29
CA GLU A 174 -7.16 -1.95 -13.04
C GLU A 174 -6.58 -2.74 -11.86
N GLN A 175 -6.71 -4.06 -11.85
CA GLN A 175 -6.11 -4.92 -10.83
C GLN A 175 -4.57 -4.92 -10.89
N LEU A 176 -3.97 -4.85 -12.09
CA LEU A 176 -2.53 -4.71 -12.26
C LEU A 176 -2.04 -3.35 -11.72
N ILE A 177 -2.69 -2.26 -12.11
CA ILE A 177 -2.39 -0.90 -11.62
C ILE A 177 -2.54 -0.84 -10.10
N GLY A 178 -3.61 -1.43 -9.56
CA GLY A 178 -3.85 -1.48 -8.11
C GLY A 178 -2.76 -2.25 -7.36
N LEU A 179 -2.21 -3.32 -7.94
CA LEU A 179 -1.11 -4.08 -7.35
C LEU A 179 0.16 -3.22 -7.21
N ILE A 180 0.53 -2.50 -8.26
CA ILE A 180 1.71 -1.61 -8.27
C ILE A 180 1.49 -0.43 -7.34
N SER A 181 0.29 0.15 -7.37
CA SER A 181 -0.06 1.29 -6.53
C SER A 181 0.00 0.96 -5.04
N ALA A 182 -0.24 -0.29 -4.67
CA ALA A 182 -0.26 -0.79 -3.30
C ALA A 182 1.13 -1.18 -2.74
N ASP A 183 2.19 -1.15 -3.54
CA ASP A 183 3.53 -1.55 -3.11
C ASP A 183 4.48 -0.35 -3.05
N ALA A 184 5.05 -0.11 -1.86
CA ALA A 184 5.90 1.04 -1.61
C ALA A 184 7.20 1.06 -2.42
N LYS A 185 7.68 -0.09 -2.92
CA LYS A 185 8.88 -0.16 -3.77
C LYS A 185 8.70 0.62 -5.07
N PHE A 186 7.47 0.76 -5.53
CA PHE A 186 7.14 1.49 -6.76
C PHE A 186 6.60 2.90 -6.48
N ILE A 187 6.65 3.43 -5.26
CA ILE A 187 6.04 4.74 -4.93
C ILE A 187 6.49 5.89 -5.85
N ASN A 188 7.73 5.82 -6.35
CA ASN A 188 8.31 6.82 -7.25
C ASN A 188 8.06 6.52 -8.74
N GLU A 189 7.80 5.26 -9.11
CA GLU A 189 7.65 4.84 -10.52
C GLU A 189 6.22 4.43 -10.88
N ARG A 190 5.32 4.30 -9.90
CA ARG A 190 3.95 3.77 -10.10
C ARG A 190 3.15 4.54 -11.14
N ASP A 191 3.35 5.85 -11.24
CA ASP A 191 2.64 6.72 -12.17
C ASP A 191 3.07 6.38 -13.61
N ASP A 192 4.38 6.26 -13.85
CA ASP A 192 4.92 5.85 -15.14
C ASP A 192 4.52 4.42 -15.51
N ILE A 193 4.58 3.49 -14.55
CA ILE A 193 4.20 2.10 -14.78
C ILE A 193 2.70 2.00 -15.11
N ALA A 194 1.84 2.73 -14.39
CA ALA A 194 0.40 2.75 -14.63
C ALA A 194 0.04 3.37 -15.98
N GLU A 195 0.67 4.49 -16.34
CA GLU A 195 0.50 5.10 -17.66
C GLU A 195 0.93 4.14 -18.78
N TYR A 196 2.08 3.47 -18.61
CA TYR A 196 2.55 2.49 -19.59
C TYR A 196 1.59 1.31 -19.72
N ILE A 197 1.10 0.74 -18.61
CA ILE A 197 0.05 -0.29 -18.63
C ILE A 197 -1.21 0.19 -19.37
N GLY A 198 -1.55 1.48 -19.25
CA GLY A 198 -2.64 2.11 -20.00
C GLY A 198 -2.47 2.02 -21.52
N THR A 199 -1.23 2.01 -22.00
CA THR A 199 -0.92 1.88 -23.44
C THR A 199 -0.99 0.44 -23.95
N LEU A 200 -0.87 -0.56 -23.07
CA LEU A 200 -0.84 -1.97 -23.44
C LEU A 200 -2.22 -2.47 -23.87
N LYS A 201 -2.25 -3.24 -24.97
CA LYS A 201 -3.45 -3.91 -25.48
C LYS A 201 -3.45 -5.38 -25.08
N ALA A 202 -4.59 -5.85 -24.58
CA ALA A 202 -4.80 -7.27 -24.33
C ALA A 202 -4.88 -8.02 -25.67
N GLY A 203 -4.19 -9.14 -25.77
CA GLY A 203 -4.13 -9.99 -26.97
C GLY A 203 -3.05 -9.59 -27.98
N GLU A 204 -2.23 -8.57 -27.67
CA GLU A 204 -1.11 -8.16 -28.53
C GLU A 204 0.04 -9.19 -28.54
N GLY A 205 0.13 -10.06 -27.53
CA GLY A 205 1.13 -11.13 -27.54
C GLY A 205 2.55 -10.66 -27.25
N LEU A 206 2.73 -9.51 -26.60
CA LEU A 206 4.06 -8.97 -26.35
C LEU A 206 4.87 -9.90 -25.44
N SER A 207 6.13 -10.15 -25.80
CA SER A 207 7.08 -10.86 -24.96
C SER A 207 7.55 -9.96 -23.81
N GLU A 208 8.13 -10.57 -22.76
CA GLU A 208 8.67 -9.81 -21.63
C GLU A 208 9.75 -8.81 -22.07
N THR A 209 10.61 -9.21 -23.01
CA THR A 209 11.62 -8.31 -23.62
C THR A 209 10.95 -7.13 -24.32
N ALA A 210 9.90 -7.36 -25.12
CA ALA A 210 9.17 -6.30 -25.80
C ALA A 210 8.50 -5.33 -24.81
N ILE A 211 7.96 -5.85 -23.70
CA ILE A 211 7.40 -5.05 -22.61
C ILE A 211 8.48 -4.18 -21.96
N ARG A 212 9.64 -4.74 -21.63
CA ARG A 212 10.77 -4.00 -21.01
C ARG A 212 11.33 -2.92 -21.93
N ASP A 213 11.54 -3.25 -23.20
CA ASP A 213 12.04 -2.30 -24.20
C ASP A 213 11.02 -1.19 -24.45
N GLY A 214 9.73 -1.54 -24.52
CA GLY A 214 8.64 -0.59 -24.67
C GLY A 214 8.56 0.36 -23.47
N TYR A 215 8.69 -0.13 -22.24
CA TYR A 215 8.68 0.70 -21.04
C TYR A 215 9.90 1.64 -20.99
N THR A 216 11.08 1.14 -21.39
CA THR A 216 12.29 1.95 -21.48
C THR A 216 12.14 3.09 -22.47
N ARG A 217 11.60 2.82 -23.67
CA ARG A 217 11.29 3.85 -24.67
C ARG A 217 10.24 4.84 -24.15
N PHE A 218 9.18 4.33 -23.52
CA PHE A 218 8.13 5.16 -22.92
C PHE A 218 8.70 6.18 -21.93
N LYS A 219 9.59 5.75 -21.01
CA LYS A 219 10.26 6.65 -20.05
C LYS A 219 11.15 7.67 -20.74
N ALA A 220 11.93 7.25 -21.75
CA ALA A 220 12.79 8.16 -22.50
C ALA A 220 11.98 9.25 -23.21
N ASP A 221 10.88 8.87 -23.87
CA ASP A 221 9.99 9.79 -24.58
C ASP A 221 9.29 10.76 -23.61
N LYS A 222 8.87 10.28 -22.44
CA LYS A 222 8.26 11.12 -21.39
C LYS A 222 9.25 12.14 -20.86
N ASN A 223 10.45 11.70 -20.48
CA ASN A 223 11.51 12.59 -19.99
C ASN A 223 11.90 13.65 -21.03
N ALA A 224 12.01 13.26 -22.31
CA ALA A 224 12.32 14.21 -23.39
C ALA A 224 11.22 15.28 -23.54
N LYS A 225 9.95 14.89 -23.43
CA LYS A 225 8.82 15.84 -23.46
C LYS A 225 8.81 16.77 -22.26
N GLU A 226 9.06 16.25 -21.06
CA GLU A 226 9.14 17.05 -19.84
C GLU A 226 10.30 18.06 -19.90
N LEU A 227 11.48 17.63 -20.36
CA LEU A 227 12.63 18.51 -20.54
C LEU A 227 12.34 19.62 -21.57
N ALA A 228 11.72 19.27 -22.70
CA ALA A 228 11.32 20.25 -23.71
C ALA A 228 10.28 21.25 -23.16
N ALA A 229 9.33 20.80 -22.33
CA ALA A 229 8.35 21.67 -21.70
C ALA A 229 9.00 22.62 -20.68
N ILE A 230 9.98 22.15 -19.90
CA ILE A 230 10.76 22.98 -18.98
C ILE A 230 11.60 24.01 -19.76
N ALA A 231 12.30 23.58 -20.81
CA ALA A 231 13.08 24.47 -21.66
C ALA A 231 12.21 25.58 -22.27
N ALA A 232 11.04 25.21 -22.84
CA ALA A 232 10.07 26.16 -23.35
C ALA A 232 9.54 27.12 -22.27
N THR A 233 9.31 26.65 -21.05
CA THR A 233 8.85 27.47 -19.91
C THR A 233 9.91 28.49 -19.49
N HIS A 234 11.19 28.16 -19.64
CA HIS A 234 12.32 29.02 -19.27
C HIS A 234 12.98 29.75 -20.45
N GLY A 235 12.46 29.58 -21.67
CA GLY A 235 13.00 30.21 -22.88
C GLY A 235 14.39 29.71 -23.30
N LEU A 236 14.71 28.45 -23.00
CA LEU A 236 15.95 27.76 -23.38
C LEU A 236 15.79 26.93 -24.66
#